data_AF-A0A8S3J5U6-F1
#
_entry.id   AF-A0A8S3J5U6-F1
#
_cell.length_a   1.000
_cell.length_b   1.000
_cell.length_c   1.000
_cell.angle_alpha   90.00
_cell.angle_beta   90.00
_cell.angle_gamma   90.00
#
_symmetry.space_group_name_H-M   'P 1'
#
loop_
_entity.id
_entity.type
_entity.pdbx_description
1 polymer ?
#
loop_
_entity_poly.entity_id
_entity_poly.type
_entity_poly.pdbx_seq_one_letter_code
_entity_poly.pdbx_strand_id
1 'polypeptide(L)'
;QLKNQKNDINDSNNKHYDNRENPFHISYQALTYAVATHLQPIKLECVPKMNDQKEAAKFIQHFFKLIENNFDQQNNYHDRPTGFDQWWIDKEGNIQGTTKVIDLYVFLCNPHRYPKEINNIKISRHPPKHLPPQRSVILKWIKNSISCNELKEELEINFKSIYSIVDIIGILNTRNRHVRIDFQDETEYSTILNSGKVSIYGQLIDCDQYPLAQNY
;
A
#
# COMPACT_ATOMS: atom_id res chain seq x y z
N GLN A 1 -40.03 -56.90 -7.41
CA GLN A 1 -39.36 -57.32 -6.16
C GLN A 1 -37.96 -56.69 -6.15
N LEU A 2 -37.44 -56.33 -4.96
CA LEU A 2 -36.07 -55.80 -4.78
C LEU A 2 -35.03 -56.93 -4.67
N LYS A 3 -33.82 -56.68 -5.18
CA LYS A 3 -32.47 -56.84 -4.55
C LYS A 3 -31.40 -56.65 -5.66
N ASN A 4 -30.41 -55.74 -5.53
CA ASN A 4 -29.19 -55.80 -4.70
C ASN A 4 -28.36 -57.08 -4.96
N GLN A 5 -27.02 -57.11 -5.08
CA GLN A 5 -25.91 -56.15 -4.87
C GLN A 5 -24.59 -56.82 -5.40
N LYS A 6 -23.40 -56.22 -5.57
CA LYS A 6 -22.85 -54.84 -5.48
C LYS A 6 -21.52 -54.78 -6.30
N ASN A 7 -20.98 -53.58 -6.57
CA ASN A 7 -19.53 -53.19 -6.62
C ASN A 7 -19.43 -51.84 -7.36
N ASP A 8 -19.61 -50.70 -6.68
CA ASP A 8 -18.58 -50.00 -5.89
C ASP A 8 -17.29 -49.72 -6.69
N ILE A 9 -17.23 -48.56 -7.34
CA ILE A 9 -16.18 -47.55 -7.16
C ILE A 9 -16.92 -46.20 -7.21
N ASN A 10 -16.99 -45.55 -6.05
CA ASN A 10 -17.54 -44.20 -5.91
C ASN A 10 -16.38 -43.21 -5.72
N ASP A 11 -16.63 -41.99 -6.17
CA ASP A 11 -16.18 -40.72 -5.59
C ASP A 11 -14.70 -40.29 -5.57
N SER A 12 -14.58 -39.03 -6.01
CA SER A 12 -13.75 -37.98 -5.42
C SER A 12 -12.23 -38.01 -5.64
N ASN A 13 -11.77 -37.13 -6.54
CA ASN A 13 -11.02 -35.95 -6.11
C ASN A 13 -10.82 -34.92 -7.24
N ASN A 14 -11.90 -34.53 -7.91
CA ASN A 14 -11.86 -33.34 -8.78
C ASN A 14 -12.15 -32.08 -7.95
N LYS A 15 -11.26 -31.77 -7.00
CA LYS A 15 -11.24 -30.46 -6.34
C LYS A 15 -10.60 -29.46 -7.30
N HIS A 16 -11.43 -28.90 -8.18
CA HIS A 16 -11.16 -27.56 -8.71
C HIS A 16 -11.07 -26.61 -7.51
N TYR A 17 -9.85 -26.34 -7.05
CA TYR A 17 -9.59 -25.16 -6.25
C TYR A 17 -9.72 -23.96 -7.18
N ASP A 18 -10.94 -23.45 -7.32
CA ASP A 18 -11.22 -22.14 -7.90
C ASP A 18 -10.76 -21.08 -6.87
N ASN A 19 -9.45 -21.07 -6.60
CA ASN A 19 -8.75 -20.07 -5.79
C ASN A 19 -8.61 -18.77 -6.60
N ARG A 20 -9.74 -18.25 -7.08
CA ARG A 20 -9.90 -16.83 -7.31
C ARG A 20 -9.96 -16.15 -5.95
N GLU A 21 -8.80 -16.08 -5.29
CA GLU A 21 -8.57 -15.04 -4.30
C GLU A 21 -9.00 -13.73 -4.96
N ASN A 22 -9.91 -13.00 -4.31
CA ASN A 22 -10.44 -11.74 -4.83
C ASN A 22 -9.28 -10.89 -5.36
N PRO A 23 -9.36 -10.36 -6.60
CA PRO A 23 -8.29 -9.52 -7.13
C PRO A 23 -8.03 -8.41 -6.12
N PHE A 24 -6.81 -8.35 -5.61
CA PHE A 24 -6.45 -7.40 -4.58
C PHE A 24 -6.32 -6.05 -5.25
N HIS A 25 -7.45 -5.36 -5.42
CA HIS A 25 -7.44 -3.96 -5.80
C HIS A 25 -6.62 -3.20 -4.76
N ILE A 26 -5.40 -2.87 -5.14
CA ILE A 26 -4.56 -1.85 -4.54
C ILE A 26 -5.40 -0.58 -4.57
N SER A 27 -6.08 -0.36 -3.46
CA SER A 27 -7.26 0.50 -3.42
C SER A 27 -6.82 1.96 -3.49
N TYR A 28 -7.79 2.87 -3.54
CA TYR A 28 -7.52 4.30 -3.38
C TYR A 28 -6.73 4.64 -2.10
N GLN A 29 -6.71 3.73 -1.11
CA GLN A 29 -5.88 3.83 0.09
C GLN A 29 -4.39 3.69 -0.22
N ALA A 30 -3.96 2.83 -1.16
CA ALA A 30 -2.56 2.70 -1.56
C ALA A 30 -1.99 4.02 -2.14
N LEU A 31 -2.77 4.66 -3.02
CA LEU A 31 -2.50 6.03 -3.50
C LEU A 31 -2.45 7.08 -2.37
N THR A 32 -3.08 6.80 -1.23
CA THR A 32 -3.05 7.68 -0.03
C THR A 32 -1.77 7.46 0.81
N TYR A 33 -1.06 6.34 0.63
CA TYR A 33 0.22 6.07 1.27
C TYR A 33 1.43 6.54 0.43
N ALA A 34 1.18 7.16 -0.73
CA ALA A 34 2.19 7.49 -1.75
C ALA A 34 3.12 8.68 -1.41
N VAL A 35 3.17 9.11 -0.15
CA VAL A 35 3.75 10.41 0.27
C VAL A 35 5.03 10.32 1.11
N ALA A 36 5.49 9.11 1.47
CA ALA A 36 6.78 8.97 2.14
C ALA A 36 7.95 8.97 1.16
N THR A 37 8.94 9.81 1.44
CA THR A 37 10.24 9.83 0.76
C THR A 37 11.08 8.56 1.01
N HIS A 38 10.85 7.88 2.14
CA HIS A 38 11.57 6.67 2.54
C HIS A 38 10.59 5.62 3.10
N LEU A 39 10.51 4.46 2.43
CA LEU A 39 9.76 3.29 2.89
C LEU A 39 10.64 2.42 3.81
N GLN A 40 10.03 1.74 4.78
CA GLN A 40 10.80 0.91 5.72
C GLN A 40 11.41 -0.32 5.03
N PRO A 41 12.55 -0.84 5.49
CA PRO A 41 13.05 -2.14 5.03
C PRO A 41 12.08 -3.26 5.41
N ILE A 42 11.83 -4.15 4.46
CA ILE A 42 11.14 -5.42 4.67
C ILE A 42 12.16 -6.41 5.22
N LYS A 43 11.87 -6.96 6.41
CA LYS A 43 12.73 -7.92 7.08
C LYS A 43 12.27 -9.36 6.81
N LEU A 44 13.23 -10.24 6.53
CA LEU A 44 13.03 -11.65 6.24
C LEU A 44 13.95 -12.49 7.14
N GLU A 45 13.36 -13.23 8.07
CA GLU A 45 14.11 -14.16 8.91
C GLU A 45 14.09 -15.55 8.26
N CYS A 46 15.26 -16.05 7.87
CA CYS A 46 15.42 -17.33 7.18
C CYS A 46 15.89 -18.43 8.14
N VAL A 47 15.34 -19.64 7.99
CA VAL A 47 15.79 -20.84 8.71
C VAL A 47 16.03 -21.96 7.68
N PRO A 48 17.27 -22.41 7.47
CA PRO A 48 18.53 -21.94 8.09
C PRO A 48 18.87 -20.48 7.73
N LYS A 49 19.72 -19.85 8.56
CA LYS A 49 20.26 -18.50 8.29
C LYS A 49 21.24 -18.55 7.12
N MET A 50 21.22 -17.52 6.29
CA MET A 50 22.15 -17.39 5.16
C MET A 50 23.36 -16.58 5.59
N ASN A 51 24.48 -17.29 5.73
CA ASN A 51 25.77 -16.68 6.10
C ASN A 51 26.65 -16.44 4.86
N ASP A 52 26.36 -17.08 3.72
CA ASP A 52 27.04 -16.83 2.44
C ASP A 52 26.28 -15.81 1.59
N GLN A 53 27.00 -14.78 1.13
CA GLN A 53 26.41 -13.68 0.38
C GLN A 53 25.96 -14.07 -1.04
N LYS A 54 26.57 -15.10 -1.66
CA LYS A 54 26.19 -15.57 -3.01
C LYS A 54 24.95 -16.46 -2.96
N GLU A 55 24.82 -17.28 -1.92
CA GLU A 55 23.60 -18.04 -1.62
C GLU A 55 22.44 -17.08 -1.32
N ALA A 56 22.66 -16.10 -0.43
CA ALA A 56 21.69 -15.06 -0.13
C ALA A 56 21.26 -14.27 -1.37
N ALA A 57 22.21 -13.91 -2.25
CA ALA A 57 21.90 -13.21 -3.51
C ALA A 57 21.00 -14.03 -4.45
N LYS A 58 21.25 -15.35 -4.58
CA LYS A 58 20.40 -16.25 -5.38
C LYS A 58 19.01 -16.40 -4.77
N PHE A 59 18.95 -16.60 -3.46
CA PHE A 59 17.68 -16.72 -2.74
C PHE A 59 16.84 -15.44 -2.87
N ILE A 60 17.43 -14.28 -2.61
CA ILE A 60 16.68 -13.01 -2.55
C ILE A 60 16.17 -12.60 -3.93
N GLN A 61 16.93 -12.85 -5.01
CA GLN A 61 16.47 -12.69 -6.39
C GLN A 61 15.27 -13.59 -6.70
N HIS A 62 15.30 -14.85 -6.26
CA HIS A 62 14.19 -15.78 -6.44
C HIS A 62 12.96 -15.38 -5.63
N PHE A 63 13.16 -14.97 -4.37
CA PHE A 63 12.11 -14.52 -3.45
C PHE A 63 11.42 -13.24 -3.94
N PHE A 64 12.18 -12.21 -4.35
CA PHE A 64 11.62 -10.98 -4.91
C PHE A 64 10.85 -11.25 -6.21
N LYS A 65 11.39 -12.07 -7.11
CA LYS A 65 10.68 -12.46 -8.34
C LYS A 65 9.38 -13.22 -8.08
N LEU A 66 9.31 -14.06 -7.04
CA LEU A 66 8.05 -14.71 -6.64
C LEU A 66 7.02 -13.71 -6.09
N ILE A 67 7.48 -12.69 -5.37
CA ILE A 67 6.61 -11.59 -4.89
C ILE A 67 6.10 -10.77 -6.07
N GLU A 68 6.96 -10.33 -6.97
CA GLU A 68 6.63 -9.53 -8.16
C GLU A 68 5.60 -10.28 -9.04
N ASN A 69 5.88 -11.54 -9.39
CA ASN A 69 4.94 -12.37 -10.16
C ASN A 69 3.55 -12.49 -9.47
N ASN A 70 3.52 -12.66 -8.15
CA ASN A 70 2.27 -12.78 -7.38
C ASN A 70 1.53 -11.44 -7.26
N PHE A 71 2.28 -10.34 -7.18
CA PHE A 71 1.73 -8.99 -7.23
C PHE A 71 1.07 -8.73 -8.59
N ASP A 72 1.79 -8.98 -9.69
CA ASP A 72 1.32 -8.73 -11.06
C ASP A 72 0.06 -9.54 -11.39
N GLN A 73 0.05 -10.84 -11.06
CA GLN A 73 -1.11 -11.73 -11.26
C GLN A 73 -2.38 -11.25 -10.56
N GLN A 74 -2.24 -10.57 -9.41
CA GLN A 74 -3.35 -10.01 -8.65
C GLN A 74 -3.70 -8.57 -9.04
N ASN A 75 -2.81 -7.90 -9.79
CA ASN A 75 -2.87 -6.49 -10.15
C ASN A 75 -2.65 -6.30 -11.66
N ASN A 76 -3.42 -7.01 -12.49
CA ASN A 76 -3.33 -6.99 -13.96
C ASN A 76 -3.55 -5.61 -14.63
N TYR A 77 -3.76 -4.55 -13.84
CA TYR A 77 -3.90 -3.15 -14.26
C TYR A 77 -2.75 -2.24 -13.74
N HIS A 78 -1.68 -2.83 -13.19
CA HIS A 78 -0.50 -2.10 -12.72
C HIS A 78 0.52 -1.94 -13.86
N ASP A 79 0.54 -0.77 -14.48
CA ASP A 79 1.38 -0.49 -15.66
C ASP A 79 2.84 -0.07 -15.31
N ARG A 80 3.22 -0.04 -14.03
CA ARG A 80 4.55 0.42 -13.59
C ARG A 80 5.49 -0.75 -13.32
N PRO A 81 6.81 -0.59 -13.53
CA PRO A 81 7.77 -1.61 -13.12
C PRO A 81 7.77 -1.80 -11.60
N THR A 82 7.42 -3.00 -11.15
CA THR A 82 7.65 -3.47 -9.78
C THR A 82 9.13 -3.82 -9.58
N GLY A 83 9.65 -3.64 -8.37
CA GLY A 83 11.00 -4.06 -8.06
C GLY A 83 11.47 -3.70 -6.66
N PHE A 84 12.56 -4.35 -6.24
CA PHE A 84 13.31 -4.00 -5.04
C PHE A 84 14.58 -3.23 -5.42
N ASP A 85 14.85 -2.12 -4.74
CA ASP A 85 15.96 -1.22 -5.03
C ASP A 85 17.28 -1.69 -4.43
N GLN A 86 17.25 -2.16 -3.18
CA GLN A 86 18.42 -2.54 -2.40
C GLN A 86 18.09 -3.70 -1.47
N TRP A 87 19.10 -4.49 -1.12
CA TRP A 87 19.02 -5.52 -0.08
C TRP A 87 20.36 -5.71 0.61
N TRP A 88 20.33 -6.20 1.85
CA TRP A 88 21.52 -6.53 2.63
C TRP A 88 21.20 -7.61 3.67
N ILE A 89 22.23 -8.12 4.36
CA ILE A 89 22.09 -9.01 5.51
C ILE A 89 22.38 -8.17 6.77
N ASP A 90 21.51 -8.21 7.77
CA ASP A 90 21.73 -7.53 9.05
C ASP A 90 22.71 -8.30 9.96
N LYS A 91 23.14 -7.69 11.06
CA LYS A 91 24.10 -8.28 12.01
C LYS A 91 23.58 -9.54 12.70
N GLU A 92 22.27 -9.76 12.70
CA GLU A 92 21.62 -10.96 13.19
C GLU A 92 21.52 -12.07 12.11
N GLY A 93 21.90 -11.81 10.85
CA GLY A 93 21.85 -12.79 9.76
C GLY A 93 20.48 -12.88 9.07
N ASN A 94 19.64 -11.85 9.19
CA ASN A 94 18.35 -11.76 8.49
C ASN A 94 18.52 -10.91 7.23
N ILE A 95 17.72 -11.20 6.19
CA ILE A 95 17.76 -10.41 4.96
C ILE A 95 16.82 -9.22 5.09
N GLN A 96 17.30 -8.06 4.65
CA GLN A 96 16.60 -6.79 4.62
C GLN A 96 16.48 -6.36 3.16
N GLY A 97 15.33 -5.83 2.74
CA GLY A 97 15.12 -5.34 1.37
C GLY A 97 14.26 -4.08 1.33
N THR A 98 14.53 -3.17 0.41
CA THR A 98 13.74 -1.95 0.19
C THR A 98 13.13 -1.92 -1.20
N THR A 99 11.96 -1.31 -1.32
CA THR A 99 11.33 -0.94 -2.59
C THR A 99 10.87 0.52 -2.48
N LYS A 100 10.96 1.28 -3.58
CA LYS A 100 10.31 2.60 -3.75
C LYS A 100 8.90 2.49 -4.33
N VAL A 101 8.46 1.30 -4.75
CA VAL A 101 7.13 1.09 -5.33
C VAL A 101 6.13 0.96 -4.19
N ILE A 102 5.40 2.05 -3.91
CA ILE A 102 4.41 2.14 -2.83
C ILE A 102 3.36 1.02 -2.92
N ASP A 103 2.86 0.74 -4.12
CA ASP A 103 1.86 -0.30 -4.35
C ASP A 103 2.36 -1.69 -3.91
N LEU A 104 3.61 -2.02 -4.27
CA LEU A 104 4.30 -3.23 -3.85
C LEU A 104 4.57 -3.24 -2.33
N TYR A 105 4.93 -2.11 -1.74
CA TYR A 105 5.11 -1.99 -0.29
C TYR A 105 3.80 -2.23 0.47
N VAL A 106 2.68 -1.67 0.02
CA VAL A 106 1.35 -1.87 0.62
C VAL A 106 0.90 -3.33 0.49
N PHE A 107 1.15 -3.98 -0.64
CA PHE A 107 0.95 -5.42 -0.82
C PHE A 107 1.77 -6.24 0.20
N LEU A 108 2.99 -5.79 0.50
CA LEU A 108 3.91 -6.41 1.46
C LEU A 108 3.63 -6.05 2.93
N CYS A 109 2.72 -5.12 3.23
CA CYS A 109 2.19 -5.00 4.60
C CYS A 109 1.28 -6.19 4.98
N ASN A 110 0.75 -6.96 4.01
CA ASN A 110 -0.08 -8.12 4.29
C ASN A 110 0.79 -9.38 4.52
N PRO A 111 0.85 -9.96 5.73
CA PRO A 111 1.69 -11.12 6.02
C PRO A 111 1.33 -12.35 5.18
N HIS A 112 0.10 -12.48 4.66
CA HIS A 112 -0.32 -13.62 3.86
C HIS A 112 0.33 -13.66 2.47
N ARG A 113 0.83 -12.52 1.95
CA ARG A 113 1.42 -12.40 0.60
C ARG A 113 2.84 -12.94 0.47
N TYR A 114 3.51 -13.20 1.59
CA TYR A 114 4.87 -13.76 1.61
C TYR A 114 4.88 -15.27 1.35
N PRO A 115 5.77 -15.82 0.52
CA PRO A 115 5.99 -17.27 0.49
C PRO A 115 6.44 -17.75 1.88
N LYS A 116 5.94 -18.91 2.32
CA LYS A 116 6.28 -19.49 3.63
C LYS A 116 7.64 -20.19 3.62
N GLU A 117 8.06 -20.66 2.45
CA GLU A 117 9.25 -21.46 2.24
C GLU A 117 9.70 -21.32 0.78
N ILE A 118 11.01 -21.34 0.54
CA ILE A 118 11.61 -21.47 -0.79
C ILE A 118 12.81 -22.42 -0.65
N ASN A 119 12.92 -23.45 -1.49
CA ASN A 119 14.06 -24.37 -1.54
C ASN A 119 14.48 -24.96 -0.16
N ASN A 120 13.52 -25.42 0.64
CA ASN A 120 13.69 -25.93 2.01
C ASN A 120 14.08 -24.88 3.08
N ILE A 121 14.10 -23.58 2.72
CA ILE A 121 14.39 -22.49 3.64
C ILE A 121 13.07 -21.88 4.09
N LYS A 122 12.77 -21.99 5.38
CA LYS A 122 11.56 -21.44 6.00
C LYS A 122 11.71 -19.94 6.20
N ILE A 123 10.63 -19.20 5.93
CA ILE A 123 10.61 -17.74 5.92
C ILE A 123 9.68 -17.24 7.02
N SER A 124 10.29 -16.72 8.09
CA SER A 124 9.60 -15.98 9.14
C SER A 124 9.37 -14.54 8.69
N ARG A 125 8.10 -14.15 8.72
CA ARG A 125 7.58 -12.93 8.09
C ARG A 125 7.63 -11.75 9.06
N HIS A 126 8.32 -10.68 8.69
CA HIS A 126 8.29 -9.40 9.41
C HIS A 126 7.80 -8.31 8.45
N PRO A 127 6.48 -8.28 8.14
CA PRO A 127 5.91 -7.22 7.32
C PRO A 127 6.14 -5.86 7.99
N PRO A 128 6.27 -4.76 7.22
CA PRO A 128 6.37 -3.43 7.78
C PRO A 128 5.14 -3.13 8.66
N LYS A 129 5.39 -2.83 9.94
CA LYS A 129 4.34 -2.69 10.97
C LYS A 129 3.52 -1.41 10.82
N HIS A 130 4.10 -0.42 10.16
CA HIS A 130 3.48 0.87 9.94
C HIS A 130 3.51 1.17 8.45
N LEU A 131 2.35 1.51 7.92
CA LEU A 131 2.25 2.20 6.64
C LEU A 131 2.94 3.56 6.79
N PRO A 132 3.56 4.10 5.73
CA PRO A 132 4.24 5.38 5.78
C PRO A 132 3.33 6.49 6.36
N PRO A 133 3.89 7.46 7.12
CA PRO A 133 3.10 8.55 7.68
C PRO A 133 2.40 9.31 6.55
N GLN A 134 1.08 9.42 6.64
CA GLN A 134 0.29 10.15 5.66
C GLN A 134 0.51 11.65 5.87
N ARG A 135 1.18 12.28 4.90
CA ARG A 135 1.29 13.74 4.79
C ARG A 135 0.06 14.28 4.06
N SER A 136 -1.12 13.89 4.55
CA SER A 136 -2.41 14.13 3.91
C SER A 136 -3.32 14.88 4.85
N VAL A 137 -3.93 15.96 4.36
CA VAL A 137 -4.96 16.72 5.07
C VAL A 137 -6.28 16.69 4.33
N ILE A 138 -7.36 16.95 5.07
CA ILE A 138 -8.69 17.16 4.53
C ILE A 138 -9.06 18.64 4.67
N LEU A 139 -9.37 19.31 3.55
CA LEU A 139 -10.08 20.58 3.59
C LEU A 139 -11.58 20.32 3.55
N LYS A 140 -12.28 20.87 4.54
CA LYS A 140 -13.73 20.67 4.72
C LYS A 140 -14.52 21.77 4.01
N TRP A 141 -15.73 21.45 3.58
CA TRP A 141 -16.70 22.43 3.06
C TRP A 141 -16.24 23.33 1.89
N ILE A 142 -15.34 22.85 1.02
CA ILE A 142 -14.98 23.52 -0.23
C ILE A 142 -16.23 23.63 -1.12
N LYS A 143 -16.47 24.80 -1.73
CA LYS A 143 -17.60 24.98 -2.65
C LYS A 143 -17.42 24.13 -3.90
N ASN A 144 -18.49 23.47 -4.36
CA ASN A 144 -18.48 22.64 -5.58
C ASN A 144 -18.15 23.44 -6.85
N SER A 145 -18.29 24.77 -6.81
CA SER A 145 -17.92 25.68 -7.90
C SER A 145 -16.41 25.89 -8.05
N ILE A 146 -15.60 25.52 -7.05
CA ILE A 146 -14.13 25.61 -7.10
C ILE A 146 -13.61 24.22 -7.51
N SER A 147 -13.03 24.12 -8.70
CA SER A 147 -12.42 22.88 -9.20
C SER A 147 -11.16 22.49 -8.42
N CYS A 148 -10.70 21.24 -8.59
CA CYS A 148 -9.47 20.79 -7.91
C CYS A 148 -8.22 21.47 -8.48
N ASN A 149 -8.26 21.96 -9.72
CA ASN A 149 -7.15 22.68 -10.35
C ASN A 149 -7.06 24.11 -9.80
N GLU A 150 -8.18 24.85 -9.77
CA GLU A 150 -8.25 26.19 -9.15
C GLU A 150 -7.81 26.15 -7.68
N LEU A 151 -8.27 25.14 -6.93
CA LEU A 151 -7.84 24.95 -5.54
C LEU A 151 -6.34 24.65 -5.44
N LYS A 152 -5.77 23.89 -6.38
CA LYS A 152 -4.34 23.60 -6.42
C LYS A 152 -3.53 24.87 -6.69
N GLU A 153 -3.92 25.65 -7.70
CA GLU A 153 -3.26 26.92 -8.07
C GLU A 153 -3.24 27.92 -6.89
N GLU A 154 -4.37 28.08 -6.18
CA GLU A 154 -4.46 28.95 -4.99
C GLU A 154 -3.57 28.47 -3.83
N LEU A 155 -3.50 27.15 -3.60
CA LEU A 155 -2.68 26.58 -2.53
C LEU A 155 -1.18 26.59 -2.84
N GLU A 156 -0.78 26.39 -4.09
CA GLU A 156 0.62 26.39 -4.55
C GLU A 156 1.33 27.74 -4.36
N ILE A 157 0.58 28.82 -4.13
CA ILE A 157 1.10 30.12 -3.67
C ILE A 157 1.87 29.97 -2.35
N ASN A 158 1.38 29.12 -1.44
CA ASN A 158 1.92 28.94 -0.09
C ASN A 158 2.57 27.57 0.14
N PHE A 159 2.20 26.56 -0.66
CA PHE A 159 2.57 25.15 -0.45
C PHE A 159 3.01 24.50 -1.77
N LYS A 160 4.32 24.49 -2.04
CA LYS A 160 4.88 24.03 -3.32
C LYS A 160 5.00 22.51 -3.43
N SER A 161 4.83 21.80 -2.33
CA SER A 161 4.96 20.34 -2.27
C SER A 161 3.66 19.59 -2.53
N ILE A 162 2.58 20.27 -2.93
CA ILE A 162 1.27 19.64 -3.20
C ILE A 162 1.38 18.69 -4.40
N TYR A 163 1.35 17.39 -4.09
CA TYR A 163 1.38 16.33 -5.07
C TYR A 163 0.01 16.14 -5.73
N SER A 164 -1.04 16.10 -4.91
CA SER A 164 -2.36 15.61 -5.29
C SER A 164 -3.47 16.35 -4.54
N ILE A 165 -4.58 16.64 -5.23
CA ILE A 165 -5.84 17.11 -4.65
C ILE A 165 -6.97 16.26 -5.22
N VAL A 166 -7.75 15.61 -4.34
CA VAL A 166 -8.79 14.65 -4.75
C VAL A 166 -10.08 14.85 -3.93
N ASP A 167 -11.24 14.73 -4.57
CA ASP A 167 -12.53 14.70 -3.90
C ASP A 167 -12.70 13.48 -2.99
N ILE A 168 -13.22 13.72 -1.78
CA ILE A 168 -13.57 12.65 -0.85
C ILE A 168 -15.02 12.21 -1.12
N ILE A 169 -15.13 11.05 -1.77
CA ILE A 169 -16.41 10.42 -2.13
C ILE A 169 -17.28 10.22 -0.87
N GLY A 170 -18.57 10.53 -0.99
CA GLY A 170 -19.57 10.32 0.08
C GLY A 170 -19.76 11.49 1.05
N ILE A 171 -18.92 12.53 1.00
CA ILE A 171 -19.10 13.76 1.82
C ILE A 171 -19.58 14.97 0.96
N LEU A 172 -19.86 14.73 -0.32
CA LEU A 172 -20.43 15.70 -1.25
C LEU A 172 -21.90 16.01 -0.89
N ASN A 173 -22.24 17.29 -0.77
CA ASN A 173 -23.61 17.78 -0.81
C ASN A 173 -23.82 18.73 -2.00
N THR A 174 -25.02 19.28 -2.16
CA THR A 174 -25.38 20.11 -3.33
C THR A 174 -24.57 21.40 -3.49
N ARG A 175 -23.94 21.89 -2.42
CA ARG A 175 -23.17 23.14 -2.42
C ARG A 175 -21.68 22.93 -2.19
N ASN A 176 -21.31 21.98 -1.33
CA ASN A 176 -19.95 21.81 -0.83
C ASN A 176 -19.50 20.34 -0.88
N ARG A 177 -18.17 20.17 -0.94
CA ARG A 177 -17.43 18.91 -0.92
C ARG A 177 -16.27 18.97 0.07
N HIS A 178 -15.73 17.81 0.42
CA HIS A 178 -14.46 17.70 1.13
C HIS A 178 -13.41 17.19 0.15
N VAL A 179 -12.19 17.69 0.28
CA VAL A 179 -11.06 17.30 -0.57
C VAL A 179 -9.89 16.85 0.29
N ARG A 180 -9.19 15.82 -0.16
CA ARG A 180 -7.89 15.42 0.38
C ARG A 180 -6.79 16.13 -0.39
N ILE A 181 -5.77 16.60 0.32
CA ILE A 181 -4.53 17.15 -0.26
C ILE A 181 -3.36 16.34 0.26
N ASP A 182 -2.47 15.93 -0.63
CA ASP A 182 -1.27 15.14 -0.31
C ASP A 182 0.00 15.97 -0.54
N PHE A 183 0.87 16.05 0.48
CA PHE A 183 2.07 16.91 0.53
C PHE A 183 3.36 16.10 0.50
N GLN A 184 4.27 16.40 -0.44
CA GLN A 184 5.59 15.75 -0.48
C GLN A 184 6.48 16.20 0.69
N ASP A 185 6.36 17.46 1.15
CA ASP A 185 7.17 18.01 2.23
C ASP A 185 6.48 17.92 3.59
N GLU A 186 7.25 17.50 4.60
CA GLU A 186 6.75 17.32 5.98
C GLU A 186 6.55 18.65 6.71
N THR A 187 7.33 19.68 6.37
CA THR A 187 7.26 21.00 6.96
C THR A 187 6.01 21.73 6.49
N GLU A 188 5.72 21.71 5.19
CA GLU A 188 4.48 22.26 4.62
C GLU A 188 3.23 21.54 5.16
N TYR A 189 3.24 20.20 5.19
CA TYR A 189 2.19 19.38 5.80
C TYR A 189 1.96 19.76 7.28
N SER A 190 3.03 19.84 8.07
CA SER A 190 2.93 20.20 9.48
C SER A 190 2.46 21.65 9.65
N THR A 191 2.81 22.55 8.74
CA THR A 191 2.41 23.97 8.79
C THR A 191 0.91 24.13 8.55
N ILE A 192 0.36 23.49 7.52
CA ILE A 192 -1.10 23.58 7.23
C ILE A 192 -1.95 22.79 8.24
N LEU A 193 -1.40 21.74 8.87
CA LEU A 193 -2.09 21.01 9.93
C LEU A 193 -2.09 21.81 11.24
N ASN A 194 -0.96 22.41 11.62
CA ASN A 194 -0.83 23.22 12.84
C ASN A 194 -1.61 24.54 12.76
N SER A 195 -1.85 25.10 11.57
CA SER A 195 -2.75 26.25 11.43
C SER A 195 -4.22 25.87 11.62
N GLY A 196 -4.59 24.60 11.39
CA GLY A 196 -5.96 24.08 11.41
C GLY A 196 -6.90 24.72 10.38
N LYS A 197 -6.43 25.70 9.61
CA LYS A 197 -7.18 26.48 8.64
C LYS A 197 -6.27 26.98 7.51
N VAL A 198 -6.83 27.15 6.33
CA VAL A 198 -6.17 27.76 5.16
C VAL A 198 -7.08 28.80 4.50
N SER A 199 -6.51 29.86 3.94
CA SER A 199 -7.25 30.85 3.17
C SER A 199 -7.33 30.43 1.70
N ILE A 200 -8.55 30.28 1.17
CA ILE A 200 -8.84 30.02 -0.25
C ILE A 200 -9.71 31.16 -0.76
N TYR A 201 -9.21 31.98 -1.70
CA TYR A 201 -9.87 33.17 -2.24
C TYR A 201 -10.43 34.10 -1.14
N GLY A 202 -9.66 34.28 -0.07
CA GLY A 202 -10.02 35.08 1.10
C GLY A 202 -11.01 34.44 2.08
N GLN A 203 -11.49 33.22 1.82
CA GLN A 203 -12.31 32.46 2.76
C GLN A 203 -11.42 31.53 3.60
N LEU A 204 -11.53 31.59 4.94
CA LEU A 204 -10.90 30.60 5.82
C LEU A 204 -11.67 29.27 5.75
N ILE A 205 -10.94 28.20 5.45
CA ILE A 205 -11.41 26.82 5.32
C ILE A 205 -10.74 25.97 6.40
N ASP A 206 -11.51 25.11 7.07
CA ASP A 206 -10.99 24.19 8.09
C ASP A 206 -10.17 23.05 7.47
N CYS A 207 -9.06 22.73 8.14
CA CYS A 207 -8.07 21.73 7.75
C CYS A 207 -7.86 20.74 8.91
N ASP A 208 -7.92 19.44 8.63
CA ASP A 208 -7.62 18.38 9.60
C ASP A 208 -6.73 17.29 8.98
N GLN A 209 -6.17 16.41 9.81
CA GLN A 209 -5.41 15.24 9.33
C GLN A 209 -6.31 14.22 8.62
N TYR A 210 -5.78 13.58 7.57
CA TYR A 210 -6.41 12.43 6.90
C TYR A 210 -5.62 11.12 7.15
N PRO A 211 -6.30 9.97 7.36
CA PRO A 211 -7.72 9.87 7.68
C PRO A 211 -8.00 10.59 9.00
N LEU A 212 -9.24 11.05 9.18
CA LEU A 212 -9.69 11.54 10.48
C LEU A 212 -9.42 10.46 11.53
N ALA A 213 -8.76 10.83 12.62
CA ALA A 213 -8.45 9.90 13.70
C ALA A 213 -9.74 9.22 14.17
N GLN A 214 -9.86 7.92 13.90
CA GLN A 214 -10.91 7.12 14.49
C GLN A 214 -10.58 7.00 15.97
N ASN A 215 -11.44 7.56 16.82
CA ASN A 215 -11.43 7.26 18.25
C ASN A 215 -11.82 5.78 18.39
N TYR A 216 -10.81 4.93 18.52
CA TYR A 216 -10.93 3.51 18.87
C TYR A 216 -11.19 3.35 20.37
#